data_AF-A0A9E4FVQ2-F1
#
_entry.id   AF-A0A9E4FVQ2-F1
#
_cell.length_a   1.000
_cell.length_b   1.000
_cell.length_c   1.000
_cell.angle_alpha   90.00
_cell.angle_beta   90.00
_cell.angle_gamma   90.00
#
_symmetry.space_group_name_H-M   'P 1'
#
loop_
_entity.id
_entity.type
_entity.pdbx_description
1 polymer ?
#
loop_
_entity_poly.entity_id
_entity_poly.type
_entity_poly.pdbx_seq_one_letter_code
_entity_poly.pdbx_strand_id
1 'polypeptide(L)'
;MTCSVVSPSFAAVERVWAAMARDQAEASVFLTPQWHASWWERFGGGLDLRLLLVGDEASPLGIAPMCYADGTLSFLGGTDLVDYHDFVFGASDPARFFAEAARCLDAEEWRTLDLTSIRETSPTLEHLPGLLRGRGYRVSVEREDTAPGLALPASWDDYLAGLTKKDRHELRRKLRRLERADGYRLVLSEPGALAADVGALIDLMRESHEEKRGFMAPEREAFFRGMALEMSEAGMLRLFSLEVNGQTASAAVCFDFMGRRLLYNSGYNVAMREYSAGLLLKALTIRHAIDEGLGYYDFLRGDEPYKYDLGASDVLLYHIRAER
;
A
#
# COMPACT_ATOMS: atom_id res chain seq x y z
N MET A 1 -12.43 -15.19 -29.68
CA MET A 1 -11.93 -13.92 -29.10
C MET A 1 -10.61 -14.24 -28.46
N THR A 2 -9.57 -13.60 -28.96
CA THR A 2 -8.17 -13.88 -28.72
C THR A 2 -7.74 -13.16 -27.45
N CYS A 3 -7.28 -13.91 -26.44
CA CYS A 3 -6.35 -13.33 -25.48
C CYS A 3 -5.09 -13.01 -26.29
N SER A 4 -4.87 -11.75 -26.60
CA SER A 4 -3.59 -11.30 -27.11
C SER A 4 -2.70 -11.17 -25.88
N VAL A 5 -1.88 -12.20 -25.63
CA VAL A 5 -0.72 -12.05 -24.74
C VAL A 5 0.24 -11.09 -25.45
N VAL A 6 -0.07 -9.80 -25.36
CA VAL A 6 0.89 -8.75 -25.58
C VAL A 6 1.47 -8.48 -24.21
N SER A 7 2.79 -8.46 -24.12
CA SER A 7 3.51 -7.88 -22.98
C SER A 7 3.85 -6.43 -23.35
N PRO A 8 2.91 -5.48 -23.24
CA PRO A 8 3.16 -4.09 -23.54
C PRO A 8 4.21 -3.50 -22.60
N SER A 9 4.80 -2.38 -23.01
CA SER A 9 5.54 -1.53 -22.08
C SER A 9 4.56 -0.81 -21.14
N PHE A 10 5.05 -0.36 -19.97
CA PHE A 10 4.28 0.48 -19.05
C PHE A 10 3.60 1.66 -19.77
N ALA A 11 4.35 2.37 -20.63
CA ALA A 11 3.85 3.52 -21.37
C ALA A 11 2.65 3.19 -22.29
N ALA A 12 2.58 1.98 -22.83
CA ALA A 12 1.49 1.58 -23.72
C ALA A 12 0.17 1.33 -22.97
N VAL A 13 0.22 0.90 -21.70
CA VAL A 13 -0.96 0.60 -20.89
C VAL A 13 -1.27 1.61 -19.79
N GLU A 14 -0.36 2.55 -19.53
CA GLU A 14 -0.42 3.49 -18.41
C GLU A 14 -1.78 4.19 -18.27
N ARG A 15 -2.30 4.75 -19.37
CA ARG A 15 -3.56 5.51 -19.33
C ARG A 15 -4.76 4.64 -18.96
N VAL A 16 -4.85 3.44 -19.54
CA VAL A 16 -5.93 2.48 -19.27
C VAL A 16 -5.81 1.95 -17.85
N TRP A 17 -4.59 1.58 -17.45
CA TRP A 17 -4.26 1.13 -16.11
C TRP A 17 -4.67 2.15 -15.06
N ALA A 18 -4.22 3.39 -15.18
CA ALA A 18 -4.50 4.45 -14.22
C ALA A 18 -6.01 4.72 -14.09
N ALA A 19 -6.79 4.59 -15.18
CA ALA A 19 -8.23 4.73 -15.12
C ALA A 19 -8.90 3.56 -14.36
N MET A 20 -8.47 2.32 -14.60
CA MET A 20 -9.03 1.14 -13.92
C MET A 20 -8.64 1.07 -12.44
N ALA A 21 -7.39 1.36 -12.09
CA ALA A 21 -6.93 1.39 -10.70
C ALA A 21 -7.72 2.38 -9.84
N ARG A 22 -8.24 3.44 -10.47
CA ARG A 22 -9.08 4.47 -9.86
C ARG A 22 -10.54 4.04 -9.66
N ASP A 23 -11.04 3.17 -10.52
CA ASP A 23 -12.44 2.69 -10.51
C ASP A 23 -12.65 1.50 -9.56
N GLN A 24 -11.58 0.85 -9.11
CA GLN A 24 -11.68 -0.25 -8.17
C GLN A 24 -12.23 0.19 -6.81
N ALA A 25 -13.20 -0.57 -6.29
CA ALA A 25 -13.80 -0.33 -4.98
C ALA A 25 -12.74 -0.20 -3.87
N GLU A 26 -11.65 -0.96 -3.98
CA GLU A 26 -10.53 -0.95 -3.06
C GLU A 26 -9.25 -0.38 -3.70
N ALA A 27 -9.43 0.75 -4.39
CA ALA A 27 -8.35 1.58 -4.91
C ALA A 27 -7.23 1.77 -3.87
N SER A 28 -6.00 1.45 -4.28
CA SER A 28 -4.77 1.63 -3.52
C SER A 28 -3.66 2.15 -4.44
N VAL A 29 -2.75 2.95 -3.88
CA VAL A 29 -1.56 3.45 -4.59
C VAL A 29 -0.72 2.32 -5.18
N PHE A 30 -0.70 1.15 -4.50
CA PHE A 30 0.03 -0.04 -4.94
C PHE A 30 -0.48 -0.60 -6.26
N LEU A 31 -1.72 -0.28 -6.66
CA LEU A 31 -2.32 -0.74 -7.91
C LEU A 31 -2.11 0.24 -9.07
N THR A 32 -1.36 1.33 -8.87
CA THR A 32 -1.11 2.34 -9.90
C THR A 32 0.05 1.95 -10.83
N PRO A 33 0.04 2.39 -12.10
CA PRO A 33 1.17 2.14 -12.99
C PRO A 33 2.45 2.84 -12.51
N GLN A 34 2.35 4.00 -11.87
CA GLN A 34 3.50 4.74 -11.32
C GLN A 34 4.23 3.93 -10.26
N TRP A 35 3.49 3.29 -9.35
CA TRP A 35 4.08 2.44 -8.31
C TRP A 35 4.82 1.24 -8.91
N HIS A 36 4.16 0.53 -9.82
CA HIS A 36 4.74 -0.65 -10.47
C HIS A 36 5.95 -0.30 -11.33
N ALA A 37 5.92 0.81 -12.06
CA ALA A 37 7.06 1.29 -12.86
C ALA A 37 8.26 1.65 -11.97
N SER A 38 8.02 2.36 -10.85
CA SER A 38 9.06 2.71 -9.88
C SER A 38 9.72 1.47 -9.27
N TRP A 39 8.92 0.44 -8.97
CA TRP A 39 9.42 -0.82 -8.44
C TRP A 39 10.21 -1.59 -9.51
N TRP A 40 9.66 -1.70 -10.73
CA TRP A 40 10.29 -2.43 -11.84
C TRP A 40 11.65 -1.87 -12.24
N GLU A 41 11.78 -0.54 -12.29
CA GLU A 41 13.07 0.13 -12.61
C GLU A 41 14.21 -0.30 -11.66
N ARG A 42 13.87 -0.61 -10.40
CA ARG A 42 14.85 -0.92 -9.35
C ARG A 42 15.03 -2.42 -9.11
N PHE A 43 13.94 -3.18 -9.11
CA PHE A 43 13.92 -4.58 -8.66
C PHE A 43 13.50 -5.56 -9.75
N GLY A 44 13.18 -5.08 -10.96
CA GLY A 44 12.84 -5.94 -12.10
C GLY A 44 14.02 -6.72 -12.68
N GLY A 45 15.25 -6.41 -12.26
CA GLY A 45 16.46 -7.09 -12.74
C GLY A 45 16.43 -8.59 -12.45
N GLY A 46 16.53 -9.42 -13.49
CA GLY A 46 16.46 -10.88 -13.37
C GLY A 46 15.04 -11.44 -13.39
N LEU A 47 14.02 -10.59 -13.53
CA LEU A 47 12.64 -10.98 -13.72
C LEU A 47 12.21 -10.75 -15.17
N ASP A 48 11.21 -11.51 -15.58
CA ASP A 48 10.57 -11.39 -16.87
C ASP A 48 9.24 -10.61 -16.72
N LEU A 49 9.14 -9.41 -17.29
CA LEU A 49 7.91 -8.61 -17.20
C LEU A 49 6.77 -9.31 -17.95
N ARG A 50 5.59 -9.40 -17.33
CA ARG A 50 4.37 -9.97 -17.90
C ARG A 50 3.18 -9.06 -17.56
N LEU A 51 2.98 -8.01 -18.35
CA LEU A 51 1.78 -7.17 -18.23
C LEU A 51 0.66 -7.78 -19.06
N LEU A 52 -0.19 -8.62 -18.48
CA LEU A 52 -1.24 -9.29 -19.26
C LEU A 52 -2.42 -8.36 -19.46
N LEU A 53 -2.68 -7.95 -20.71
CA LEU A 53 -3.89 -7.21 -21.06
C LEU A 53 -5.05 -8.19 -21.22
N VAL A 54 -6.04 -8.11 -20.34
CA VAL A 54 -7.19 -9.02 -20.34
C VAL A 54 -8.32 -8.40 -21.14
N GLY A 55 -8.79 -9.10 -22.18
CA GLY A 55 -9.84 -8.62 -23.08
C GLY A 55 -9.29 -8.29 -24.47
N ASP A 56 -10.03 -7.46 -25.22
CA ASP A 56 -9.63 -6.99 -26.55
C ASP A 56 -8.63 -5.83 -26.40
N GLU A 57 -7.58 -5.75 -27.23
CA GLU A 57 -6.62 -4.63 -27.19
C GLU A 57 -7.29 -3.26 -27.37
N ALA A 58 -8.34 -3.19 -28.20
CA ALA A 58 -9.10 -1.95 -28.42
C ALA A 58 -10.05 -1.63 -27.26
N SER A 59 -10.40 -2.62 -26.42
CA SER A 59 -11.31 -2.47 -25.29
C SER A 59 -10.94 -3.45 -24.17
N PRO A 60 -9.85 -3.18 -23.44
CA PRO A 60 -9.39 -4.06 -22.38
C PRO A 60 -10.36 -4.03 -21.20
N LEU A 61 -10.54 -5.19 -20.56
CA LEU A 61 -11.32 -5.37 -19.34
C LEU A 61 -10.48 -5.10 -18.09
N GLY A 62 -9.17 -5.35 -18.18
CA GLY A 62 -8.23 -5.13 -17.09
C GLY A 62 -6.81 -5.52 -17.46
N ILE A 63 -5.92 -5.43 -16.48
CA ILE A 63 -4.50 -5.71 -16.57
C ILE A 63 -4.13 -6.62 -15.40
N ALA A 64 -3.34 -7.65 -15.67
CA ALA A 64 -2.61 -8.38 -14.64
C ALA A 64 -1.17 -7.86 -14.60
N PRO A 65 -0.78 -7.08 -13.58
CA PRO A 65 0.61 -6.65 -13.44
C PRO A 65 1.44 -7.79 -12.88
N MET A 66 2.11 -8.56 -13.74
CA MET A 66 2.81 -9.78 -13.35
C MET A 66 4.29 -9.74 -13.71
N CYS A 67 5.05 -10.63 -13.07
CA CYS A 67 6.40 -10.98 -13.46
C CYS A 67 6.57 -12.50 -13.39
N TYR A 68 7.58 -12.98 -14.11
CA TYR A 68 7.93 -14.38 -14.19
C TYR A 68 9.38 -14.61 -13.76
N ALA A 69 9.61 -15.67 -12.97
CA ALA A 69 10.95 -16.15 -12.63
C ALA A 69 10.91 -17.64 -12.29
N ASP A 70 11.86 -18.41 -12.81
CA ASP A 70 12.09 -19.82 -12.46
C ASP A 70 10.84 -20.74 -12.51
N GLY A 71 9.93 -20.50 -13.46
CA GLY A 71 8.69 -21.27 -13.59
C GLY A 71 7.53 -20.77 -12.73
N THR A 72 7.71 -19.66 -12.01
CA THR A 72 6.69 -19.03 -11.17
C THR A 72 6.22 -17.73 -11.82
N LEU A 73 4.90 -17.61 -11.99
CA LEU A 73 4.24 -16.37 -12.37
C LEU A 73 3.62 -15.75 -11.11
N SER A 74 3.96 -14.51 -10.80
CA SER A 74 3.49 -13.80 -9.61
C SER A 74 3.07 -12.37 -9.94
N PHE A 75 2.43 -11.68 -9.01
CA PHE A 75 2.24 -10.24 -9.15
C PHE A 75 3.59 -9.52 -9.19
N LEU A 76 3.58 -8.38 -9.89
CA LEU A 76 4.70 -7.46 -9.93
C LEU A 76 4.72 -6.64 -8.63
N GLY A 77 5.84 -6.67 -7.92
CA GLY A 77 5.99 -6.04 -6.62
C GLY A 77 6.36 -7.06 -5.54
N GLY A 78 7.45 -6.80 -4.82
CA GLY A 78 7.84 -7.62 -3.67
C GLY A 78 7.02 -7.27 -2.45
N THR A 79 6.58 -8.28 -1.68
CA THR A 79 5.81 -8.08 -0.43
C THR A 79 6.59 -7.38 0.69
N ASP A 80 7.88 -7.11 0.48
CA ASP A 80 8.72 -6.30 1.36
C ASP A 80 8.52 -4.79 1.16
N LEU A 81 7.93 -4.38 0.04
CA LEU A 81 7.67 -2.98 -0.33
C LEU A 81 6.22 -2.76 -0.81
N VAL A 82 5.46 -3.81 -1.07
CA VAL A 82 4.10 -3.72 -1.63
C VAL A 82 3.13 -4.51 -0.75
N ASP A 83 2.26 -3.80 -0.04
CA ASP A 83 1.38 -4.40 0.96
C ASP A 83 0.11 -5.02 0.38
N TYR A 84 -0.29 -4.57 -0.81
CA TYR A 84 -1.46 -5.07 -1.53
C TYR A 84 -1.12 -5.36 -3.00
N HIS A 85 -1.52 -6.55 -3.46
CA HIS A 85 -1.49 -6.88 -4.88
C HIS A 85 -2.89 -7.24 -5.34
N ASP A 86 -3.17 -6.94 -6.60
CA ASP A 86 -4.39 -7.38 -7.24
C ASP A 86 -4.26 -7.29 -8.77
N PHE A 87 -5.19 -7.93 -9.45
CA PHE A 87 -5.50 -7.56 -10.83
C PHE A 87 -6.13 -6.17 -10.87
N VAL A 88 -5.88 -5.42 -11.93
CA VAL A 88 -6.41 -4.07 -12.11
C VAL A 88 -7.48 -4.10 -13.19
N PHE A 89 -8.75 -4.03 -12.80
CA PHE A 89 -9.89 -4.22 -13.71
C PHE A 89 -11.01 -3.22 -13.43
N GLY A 90 -11.85 -2.97 -14.44
CA GLY A 90 -13.03 -2.12 -14.27
C GLY A 90 -14.13 -2.80 -13.44
N ALA A 91 -14.84 -2.04 -12.61
CA ALA A 91 -15.75 -2.59 -11.60
C ALA A 91 -17.04 -3.23 -12.16
N SER A 92 -17.35 -3.03 -13.45
CA SER A 92 -18.67 -3.32 -14.02
C SER A 92 -19.00 -4.81 -14.21
N ASP A 93 -18.00 -5.69 -14.40
CA ASP A 93 -18.23 -7.14 -14.60
C ASP A 93 -17.01 -7.99 -14.17
N PRO A 94 -16.79 -8.17 -12.85
CA PRO A 94 -15.68 -8.96 -12.34
C PRO A 94 -15.70 -10.41 -12.84
N ALA A 95 -16.88 -11.04 -12.92
CA ALA A 95 -17.01 -12.43 -13.36
C ALA A 95 -16.49 -12.63 -14.80
N ARG A 96 -16.86 -11.73 -15.73
CA ARG A 96 -16.31 -11.76 -17.09
C ARG A 96 -14.82 -11.50 -17.12
N PHE A 97 -14.34 -10.51 -16.34
CA PHE A 97 -12.91 -10.23 -16.25
C PHE A 97 -12.12 -11.47 -15.83
N PHE A 98 -12.49 -12.13 -14.72
CA PHE A 98 -11.75 -13.29 -14.23
C PHE A 98 -11.87 -14.52 -15.14
N ALA A 99 -13.01 -14.70 -15.82
CA ALA A 99 -13.14 -15.76 -16.81
C ALA A 99 -12.11 -15.60 -17.94
N GLU A 100 -11.90 -14.38 -18.43
CA GLU A 100 -10.88 -14.06 -19.44
C GLU A 100 -9.46 -14.07 -18.85
N ALA A 101 -9.26 -13.55 -17.64
CA ALA A 101 -7.96 -13.58 -16.95
C ALA A 101 -7.48 -15.03 -16.77
N ALA A 102 -8.36 -15.94 -16.36
CA ALA A 102 -8.04 -17.36 -16.24
C ALA A 102 -7.66 -18.00 -17.59
N ARG A 103 -8.21 -17.53 -18.73
CA ARG A 103 -7.77 -17.98 -20.07
C ARG A 103 -6.39 -17.45 -20.41
N CYS A 104 -6.10 -16.20 -20.09
CA CYS A 104 -4.79 -15.61 -20.33
C CYS A 104 -3.71 -16.27 -19.46
N LEU A 105 -4.00 -16.55 -18.18
CA LEU A 105 -3.11 -17.30 -17.32
C LEU A 105 -2.86 -18.72 -17.86
N ASP A 106 -3.88 -19.42 -18.35
CA ASP A 106 -3.73 -20.78 -18.92
C ASP A 106 -2.87 -20.81 -20.20
N ALA A 107 -2.82 -19.68 -20.93
CA ALA A 107 -1.97 -19.52 -22.12
C ALA A 107 -0.50 -19.23 -21.78
N GLU A 108 -0.20 -18.79 -20.55
CA GLU A 108 1.18 -18.60 -20.08
C GLU A 108 1.84 -19.94 -19.70
N GLU A 109 3.13 -20.05 -19.94
CA GLU A 109 3.93 -21.20 -19.52
C GLU A 109 4.47 -21.01 -18.10
N TRP A 110 3.70 -21.42 -17.10
CA TRP A 110 4.15 -21.47 -15.70
C TRP A 110 3.89 -22.84 -15.05
N ARG A 111 4.73 -23.15 -14.06
CA ARG A 111 4.60 -24.31 -13.16
C ARG A 111 3.81 -23.94 -11.91
N THR A 112 4.07 -22.75 -11.38
CA THR A 112 3.43 -22.21 -10.18
C THR A 112 2.85 -20.82 -10.48
N LEU A 113 1.62 -20.58 -10.03
CA LEU A 113 1.05 -19.25 -9.92
C LEU A 113 1.07 -18.87 -8.43
N ASP A 114 1.69 -17.74 -8.10
CA ASP A 114 1.93 -17.30 -6.72
C ASP A 114 1.41 -15.88 -6.51
N LEU A 115 0.23 -15.75 -5.91
CA LEU A 115 -0.48 -14.49 -5.75
C LEU A 115 -0.66 -14.15 -4.27
N THR A 116 0.12 -13.21 -3.76
CA THR A 116 0.13 -12.76 -2.37
C THR A 116 -0.61 -11.45 -2.19
N SER A 117 -0.84 -11.04 -0.95
CA SER A 117 -1.33 -9.72 -0.58
C SER A 117 -2.72 -9.38 -1.09
N ILE A 118 -3.57 -10.37 -1.32
CA ILE A 118 -4.94 -10.17 -1.82
C ILE A 118 -5.86 -9.92 -0.63
N ARG A 119 -6.59 -8.80 -0.63
CA ARG A 119 -7.57 -8.49 0.43
C ARG A 119 -8.75 -9.45 0.41
N GLU A 120 -9.32 -9.72 1.58
CA GLU A 120 -10.44 -10.66 1.77
C GLU A 120 -11.70 -10.32 0.97
N THR A 121 -11.86 -9.04 0.67
CA THR A 121 -12.95 -8.41 -0.08
C THR A 121 -12.66 -8.30 -1.58
N SER A 122 -11.46 -8.69 -2.03
CA SER A 122 -11.10 -8.63 -3.45
C SER A 122 -11.89 -9.66 -4.27
N PRO A 123 -12.50 -9.26 -5.41
CA PRO A 123 -13.09 -10.20 -6.36
C PRO A 123 -12.12 -11.26 -6.90
N THR A 124 -10.80 -11.02 -6.82
CA THR A 124 -9.79 -12.03 -7.17
C THR A 124 -9.90 -13.25 -6.27
N LEU A 125 -10.07 -13.06 -4.97
CA LEU A 125 -10.23 -14.14 -4.01
C LEU A 125 -11.54 -14.91 -4.24
N GLU A 126 -12.60 -14.20 -4.62
CA GLU A 126 -13.91 -14.79 -4.90
C GLU A 126 -13.92 -15.65 -6.17
N HIS A 127 -13.40 -15.13 -7.28
CA HIS A 127 -13.61 -15.74 -8.60
C HIS A 127 -12.47 -16.64 -9.07
N LEU A 128 -11.22 -16.21 -8.90
CA LEU A 128 -10.09 -16.85 -9.57
C LEU A 128 -9.82 -18.28 -9.10
N PRO A 129 -9.86 -18.62 -7.78
CA PRO A 129 -9.61 -19.99 -7.33
C PRO A 129 -10.55 -21.03 -7.95
N GLY A 130 -11.84 -20.70 -8.08
CA GLY A 130 -12.84 -21.60 -8.67
C GLY A 130 -12.58 -21.85 -10.16
N LEU A 131 -12.23 -20.79 -10.90
CA LEU A 131 -11.91 -20.86 -12.32
C LEU A 131 -10.65 -21.70 -12.59
N LEU A 132 -9.61 -21.53 -11.77
CA LEU A 132 -8.38 -22.31 -11.87
C LEU A 132 -8.64 -23.80 -11.53
N ARG A 133 -9.38 -24.09 -10.45
CA ARG A 133 -9.76 -25.49 -10.13
C ARG A 133 -10.56 -26.14 -11.27
N GLY A 134 -11.48 -25.40 -11.89
CA GLY A 134 -12.26 -25.87 -13.04
C GLY A 134 -11.41 -26.20 -14.28
N ARG A 135 -10.20 -25.64 -14.37
CA ARG A 135 -9.20 -25.93 -15.42
C ARG A 135 -8.25 -27.07 -15.04
N GLY A 136 -8.40 -27.67 -13.87
CA GLY A 136 -7.61 -28.82 -13.42
C GLY A 136 -6.40 -28.46 -12.55
N TYR A 137 -6.19 -27.19 -12.20
CA TYR A 137 -5.11 -26.80 -11.29
C TYR A 137 -5.41 -27.19 -9.84
N ARG A 138 -4.37 -27.57 -9.10
CA ARG A 138 -4.43 -27.68 -7.64
C ARG A 138 -4.26 -26.29 -7.05
N VAL A 139 -5.28 -25.79 -6.35
CA VAL A 139 -5.31 -24.42 -5.81
C VAL A 139 -5.47 -24.41 -4.30
N SER A 140 -4.49 -23.85 -3.59
CA SER A 140 -4.60 -23.48 -2.17
C SER A 140 -4.92 -21.99 -2.02
N VAL A 141 -5.67 -21.69 -0.96
CA VAL A 141 -6.01 -20.33 -0.54
C VAL A 141 -5.80 -20.30 0.96
N GLU A 142 -4.83 -19.50 1.40
CA GLU A 142 -4.40 -19.45 2.80
C GLU A 142 -4.46 -18.00 3.30
N ARG A 143 -4.79 -17.84 4.58
CA ARG A 143 -4.64 -16.53 5.23
C ARG A 143 -3.15 -16.23 5.34
N GLU A 144 -2.74 -15.11 4.78
CA GLU A 144 -1.35 -14.65 4.77
C GLU A 144 -1.05 -13.75 5.97
N ASP A 145 -1.82 -12.67 6.12
CA ASP A 145 -1.58 -11.63 7.12
C ASP A 145 -2.86 -10.81 7.40
N THR A 146 -2.72 -9.68 8.09
CA THR A 146 -3.73 -8.66 8.33
C THR A 146 -3.24 -7.31 7.83
N ALA A 147 -4.17 -6.44 7.45
CA ALA A 147 -3.90 -5.04 7.15
C ALA A 147 -4.96 -4.16 7.84
N PRO A 148 -4.75 -3.83 9.13
CA PRO A 148 -5.75 -3.12 9.90
C PRO A 148 -6.07 -1.75 9.32
N GLY A 149 -7.35 -1.38 9.33
CA GLY A 149 -7.79 -0.07 8.88
C GLY A 149 -8.96 0.48 9.69
N LEU A 150 -9.28 1.74 9.45
CA LEU A 150 -10.22 2.53 10.21
C LEU A 150 -11.11 3.33 9.26
N ALA A 151 -12.41 3.10 9.32
CA ALA A 151 -13.39 4.02 8.73
C ALA A 151 -13.32 5.36 9.47
N LEU A 152 -13.08 6.44 8.75
CA LEU A 152 -12.93 7.77 9.33
C LEU A 152 -14.31 8.39 9.57
N PRO A 153 -14.61 8.87 10.80
CA PRO A 153 -15.83 9.59 11.07
C PRO A 153 -15.74 11.04 10.58
N ALA A 154 -16.85 11.78 10.69
CA ALA A 154 -16.96 13.15 10.21
C ALA A 154 -16.13 14.17 11.02
N SER A 155 -15.69 13.83 12.22
CA SER A 155 -14.94 14.75 13.09
C SER A 155 -13.94 14.04 14.00
N TRP A 156 -12.93 14.77 14.45
CA TRP A 156 -11.95 14.29 15.43
C TRP A 156 -12.59 13.88 16.77
N ASP A 157 -13.62 14.60 17.21
CA ASP A 157 -14.32 14.29 18.45
C ASP A 157 -15.11 12.97 18.33
N ASP A 158 -15.72 12.70 17.18
CA ASP A 158 -16.38 11.43 16.89
C ASP A 158 -15.37 10.27 16.85
N TYR A 159 -14.20 10.49 16.26
CA TYR A 159 -13.10 9.52 16.29
C TYR A 159 -12.69 9.17 17.73
N LEU A 160 -12.44 10.19 18.55
CA LEU A 160 -12.10 9.96 19.96
C LEU A 160 -13.23 9.24 20.72
N ALA A 161 -14.49 9.55 20.41
CA ALA A 161 -15.66 8.90 21.01
C ALA A 161 -15.76 7.43 20.61
N GLY A 162 -15.37 7.07 19.39
CA GLY A 162 -15.33 5.70 18.86
C GLY A 162 -14.26 4.81 19.50
N LEU A 163 -13.16 5.39 20.00
CA LEU A 163 -12.13 4.63 20.71
C LEU A 163 -12.65 4.03 22.04
N THR A 164 -12.02 2.94 22.48
CA THR A 164 -12.30 2.38 23.81
C THR A 164 -12.00 3.41 24.91
N LYS A 165 -12.62 3.25 26.09
CA LYS A 165 -12.37 4.15 27.23
C LYS A 165 -10.88 4.23 27.60
N LYS A 166 -10.17 3.11 27.51
CA LYS A 166 -8.75 3.00 27.82
C LYS A 166 -7.92 3.78 26.78
N ASP A 167 -8.14 3.50 25.50
CA ASP A 167 -7.29 4.04 24.45
C ASP A 167 -7.55 5.53 24.22
N ARG A 168 -8.81 5.96 24.31
CA ARG A 168 -9.17 7.40 24.35
C ARG A 168 -8.45 8.12 25.50
N HIS A 169 -8.42 7.53 26.69
CA HIS A 169 -7.76 8.15 27.85
C HIS A 169 -6.26 8.28 27.61
N GLU A 170 -5.61 7.20 27.14
CA GLU A 170 -4.18 7.18 26.87
C GLU A 170 -3.78 8.15 25.76
N LEU A 171 -4.51 8.18 24.64
CA LEU A 171 -4.26 9.11 23.54
C LEU A 171 -4.37 10.56 24.02
N ARG A 172 -5.45 10.91 24.73
CA ARG A 172 -5.64 12.25 25.30
C ARG A 172 -4.54 12.60 26.33
N ARG A 173 -4.08 11.64 27.12
CA ARG A 173 -2.98 11.84 28.08
C ARG A 173 -1.68 12.18 27.38
N LYS A 174 -1.36 11.49 26.28
CA LYS A 174 -0.15 11.74 25.47
C LYS A 174 -0.22 13.07 24.73
N LEU A 175 -1.37 13.41 24.13
CA LEU A 175 -1.59 14.72 23.49
C LEU A 175 -1.38 15.88 24.48
N ARG A 176 -1.97 15.80 25.68
CA ARG A 176 -1.74 16.80 26.73
C ARG A 176 -0.28 16.89 27.18
N ARG A 177 0.52 15.83 27.06
CA ARG A 177 1.95 15.88 27.37
C ARG A 177 2.69 16.65 26.28
N LEU A 178 2.37 16.35 25.02
CA LEU A 178 2.94 17.05 23.86
C LEU A 178 2.64 18.56 23.91
N GLU A 179 1.42 18.94 24.31
CA GLU A 179 1.00 20.34 24.52
C GLU A 179 1.77 21.08 25.63
N ARG A 180 2.45 20.37 26.53
CA ARG A 180 3.27 20.98 27.59
C ARG A 180 4.74 21.20 27.19
N ALA A 181 5.14 20.74 26.02
CA ALA A 181 6.46 21.04 25.47
C ALA A 181 6.57 22.55 25.15
N ASP A 182 7.79 23.07 25.00
CA ASP A 182 8.01 24.48 24.65
C ASP A 182 7.42 24.85 23.28
N GLY A 183 7.14 23.85 22.45
CA GLY A 183 6.27 23.92 21.29
C GLY A 183 6.24 22.61 20.51
N TYR A 184 5.15 22.35 19.79
CA TYR A 184 5.09 21.28 18.79
C TYR A 184 4.39 21.72 17.53
N ARG A 185 4.75 21.12 16.39
CA ARG A 185 4.12 21.38 15.08
C ARG A 185 4.01 20.09 14.28
N LEU A 186 2.86 19.89 13.65
CA LEU A 186 2.72 18.95 12.54
C LEU A 186 3.05 19.71 11.25
N VAL A 187 4.02 19.23 10.50
CA VAL A 187 4.49 19.82 9.25
C VAL A 187 4.21 18.84 8.12
N LEU A 188 3.57 19.32 7.05
CA LEU A 188 3.45 18.60 5.79
C LEU A 188 4.56 19.09 4.86
N SER A 189 5.32 18.16 4.29
CA SER A 189 6.41 18.47 3.37
C SER A 189 5.88 19.17 2.13
N GLU A 190 6.59 20.22 1.71
CA GLU A 190 6.34 20.92 0.45
C GLU A 190 7.27 20.40 -0.66
N PRO A 191 6.90 20.52 -1.95
CA PRO A 191 7.72 20.01 -3.05
C PRO A 191 9.18 20.46 -3.03
N GLY A 192 9.46 21.69 -2.59
CA GLY A 192 10.83 22.22 -2.49
C GLY A 192 11.67 21.64 -1.34
N ALA A 193 11.03 21.08 -0.31
CA ALA A 193 11.69 20.48 0.86
C ALA A 193 11.75 18.94 0.81
N LEU A 194 10.96 18.33 -0.08
CA LEU A 194 10.73 16.89 -0.13
C LEU A 194 12.00 16.03 -0.07
N ALA A 195 13.01 16.36 -0.88
CA ALA A 195 14.24 15.56 -0.92
C ALA A 195 14.98 15.53 0.44
N ALA A 196 14.97 16.66 1.16
CA ALA A 196 15.56 16.77 2.49
C ALA A 196 14.70 16.03 3.53
N ASP A 197 13.38 16.20 3.47
CA ASP A 197 12.44 15.57 4.40
C ASP A 197 12.43 14.04 4.27
N VAL A 198 12.55 13.51 3.04
CA VAL A 198 12.70 12.07 2.79
C VAL A 198 14.02 11.57 3.40
N GLY A 199 15.10 12.33 3.27
CA GLY A 199 16.37 12.02 3.92
C GLY A 199 16.22 11.92 5.45
N ALA A 200 15.58 12.91 6.06
CA ALA A 200 15.31 12.92 7.50
C ALA A 200 14.45 11.73 7.94
N LEU A 201 13.42 11.37 7.16
CA LEU A 201 12.62 10.17 7.43
C LEU A 201 13.47 8.89 7.40
N ILE A 202 14.33 8.72 6.38
CA ILE A 202 15.22 7.55 6.26
C ILE A 202 16.14 7.44 7.48
N ASP A 203 16.71 8.54 7.94
CA ASP A 203 17.56 8.56 9.12
C ASP A 203 16.78 8.18 10.39
N LEU A 204 15.58 8.73 10.57
CA LEU A 204 14.69 8.36 11.68
C LEU A 204 14.25 6.88 11.61
N MET A 205 14.07 6.31 10.42
CA MET A 205 13.75 4.89 10.24
C MET A 205 14.93 3.99 10.63
N ARG A 206 16.17 4.40 10.33
CA ARG A 206 17.39 3.69 10.74
C ARG A 206 17.60 3.70 12.25
N GLU A 207 17.23 4.79 12.92
CA GLU A 207 17.37 4.95 14.37
C GLU A 207 16.31 4.16 15.15
N SER A 208 15.06 4.16 14.68
CA SER A 208 13.91 3.62 15.43
C SER A 208 13.81 2.10 15.47
N HIS A 209 14.57 1.38 14.63
CA HIS A 209 14.47 -0.06 14.50
C HIS A 209 15.87 -0.68 14.41
N GLU A 210 16.37 -1.25 15.52
CA GLU A 210 17.69 -1.90 15.58
C GLU A 210 17.84 -3.04 14.55
N GLU A 211 16.76 -3.77 14.26
CA GLU A 211 16.70 -4.83 13.25
C GLU A 211 16.59 -4.31 11.80
N LYS A 212 16.17 -3.05 11.58
CA LYS A 212 15.98 -2.45 10.23
C LYS A 212 17.18 -1.69 9.70
N ARG A 213 18.34 -1.71 10.36
CA ARG A 213 19.58 -1.20 9.73
C ARG A 213 19.87 -1.91 8.39
N GLY A 214 19.46 -3.18 8.25
CA GLY A 214 19.50 -3.91 6.97
C GLY A 214 18.33 -3.61 6.03
N PHE A 215 17.19 -3.11 6.54
CA PHE A 215 16.01 -2.81 5.71
C PHE A 215 16.24 -1.61 4.77
N MET A 216 17.01 -0.60 5.21
CA MET A 216 17.39 0.56 4.38
C MET A 216 18.74 0.35 3.68
N ALA A 217 18.89 -0.79 3.00
CA ALA A 217 20.00 -1.05 2.09
C ALA A 217 20.02 0.00 0.95
N PRO A 218 21.17 0.25 0.29
CA PRO A 218 21.30 1.32 -0.71
C PRO A 218 20.25 1.28 -1.83
N GLU A 219 19.91 0.09 -2.31
CA GLU A 219 18.88 -0.09 -3.36
C GLU A 219 17.48 0.30 -2.89
N ARG A 220 17.12 -0.09 -1.65
CA ARG A 220 15.83 0.28 -1.04
C ARG A 220 15.77 1.77 -0.73
N GLU A 221 16.86 2.38 -0.26
CA GLU A 221 16.90 3.84 -0.11
C GLU A 221 16.69 4.55 -1.45
N ALA A 222 17.38 4.10 -2.51
CA ALA A 222 17.21 4.67 -3.85
C ALA A 222 15.76 4.52 -4.35
N PHE A 223 15.14 3.36 -4.13
CA PHE A 223 13.72 3.15 -4.42
C PHE A 223 12.84 4.12 -3.62
N PHE A 224 13.02 4.23 -2.30
CA PHE A 224 12.22 5.13 -1.46
C PHE A 224 12.29 6.59 -1.92
N ARG A 225 13.49 7.06 -2.30
CA ARG A 225 13.68 8.42 -2.82
C ARG A 225 13.00 8.62 -4.17
N GLY A 226 13.15 7.68 -5.09
CA GLY A 226 12.51 7.74 -6.40
C GLY A 226 10.99 7.68 -6.30
N MET A 227 10.47 6.70 -5.54
CA MET A 227 9.04 6.54 -5.30
C MET A 227 8.44 7.77 -4.61
N ALA A 228 9.10 8.35 -3.61
CA ALA A 228 8.58 9.56 -2.95
C ALA A 228 8.44 10.73 -3.93
N LEU A 229 9.43 10.93 -4.81
CA LEU A 229 9.36 11.96 -5.85
C LEU A 229 8.20 11.68 -6.83
N GLU A 230 8.14 10.48 -7.40
CA GLU A 230 7.11 10.06 -8.36
C GLU A 230 5.70 10.22 -7.77
N MET A 231 5.47 9.73 -6.55
CA MET A 231 4.19 9.84 -5.87
C MET A 231 3.85 11.29 -5.50
N SER A 232 4.85 12.13 -5.24
CA SER A 232 4.63 13.56 -4.98
C SER A 232 4.22 14.29 -6.25
N GLU A 233 4.87 14.03 -7.38
CA GLU A 233 4.50 14.59 -8.69
C GLU A 233 3.10 14.15 -9.12
N ALA A 234 2.72 12.90 -8.79
CA ALA A 234 1.37 12.39 -8.98
C ALA A 234 0.32 12.92 -7.97
N GLY A 235 0.73 13.75 -7.00
CA GLY A 235 -0.13 14.35 -5.98
C GLY A 235 -0.61 13.39 -4.88
N MET A 236 -0.05 12.18 -4.83
CA MET A 236 -0.46 11.09 -3.92
C MET A 236 0.34 11.09 -2.61
N LEU A 237 1.59 11.57 -2.60
CA LEU A 237 2.43 11.57 -1.41
C LEU A 237 1.92 12.55 -0.33
N ARG A 238 1.97 12.13 0.93
CA ARG A 238 1.93 13.01 2.10
C ARG A 238 3.06 12.64 3.05
N LEU A 239 4.08 13.49 3.15
CA LEU A 239 5.18 13.30 4.09
C LEU A 239 4.99 14.24 5.28
N PHE A 240 4.72 13.66 6.45
CA PHE A 240 4.48 14.40 7.68
C PHE A 240 5.69 14.32 8.61
N SER A 241 5.97 15.44 9.28
CA SER A 241 6.93 15.53 10.37
C SER A 241 6.24 16.09 11.62
N LEU A 242 6.52 15.49 12.78
CA LEU A 242 6.16 16.06 14.08
C LEU A 242 7.41 16.67 14.70
N GLU A 243 7.43 17.99 14.77
CA GLU A 243 8.47 18.75 15.46
C GLU A 243 8.09 18.99 16.91
N VAL A 244 9.04 18.85 17.82
CA VAL A 244 8.91 19.15 19.25
C VAL A 244 10.13 19.93 19.70
N ASN A 245 9.95 21.05 20.38
CA ASN A 245 11.01 21.96 20.82
C ASN A 245 11.97 22.36 19.68
N GLY A 246 11.44 22.53 18.47
CA GLY A 246 12.22 22.89 17.27
C GLY A 246 13.04 21.76 16.65
N GLN A 247 12.85 20.52 17.08
CA GLN A 247 13.52 19.33 16.53
C GLN A 247 12.51 18.33 15.96
N THR A 248 12.84 17.70 14.84
CA THR A 248 12.02 16.63 14.26
C THR A 248 12.05 15.39 15.17
N ALA A 249 10.92 15.11 15.82
CA ALA A 249 10.78 13.99 16.74
C ALA A 249 10.32 12.70 16.05
N SER A 250 9.58 12.82 14.95
CA SER A 250 9.17 11.69 14.12
C SER A 250 8.72 12.15 12.74
N ALA A 251 8.80 11.26 11.76
CA ALA A 251 8.28 11.47 10.41
C ALA A 251 7.52 10.24 9.92
N ALA A 252 6.58 10.45 9.00
CA ALA A 252 5.78 9.40 8.40
C ALA A 252 5.45 9.73 6.95
N VAL A 253 5.67 8.76 6.06
CA VAL A 253 5.20 8.81 4.68
C VAL A 253 3.85 8.11 4.60
N CYS A 254 2.88 8.84 4.07
CA CYS A 254 1.55 8.35 3.75
C CYS A 254 1.26 8.55 2.26
N PHE A 255 0.26 7.86 1.75
CA PHE A 255 -0.32 8.10 0.43
C PHE A 255 -1.81 8.40 0.53
N ASP A 256 -2.26 9.46 -0.14
CA ASP A 256 -3.66 9.75 -0.34
C ASP A 256 -4.08 9.23 -1.72
N PHE A 257 -5.02 8.29 -1.76
CA PHE A 257 -5.55 7.75 -3.00
C PHE A 257 -7.03 7.41 -2.85
N MET A 258 -7.87 7.95 -3.73
CA MET A 258 -9.32 7.71 -3.77
C MET A 258 -10.03 7.84 -2.42
N GLY A 259 -9.79 8.96 -1.72
CA GLY A 259 -10.45 9.26 -0.45
C GLY A 259 -9.92 8.44 0.74
N ARG A 260 -8.81 7.72 0.57
CA ARG A 260 -8.15 6.92 1.60
C ARG A 260 -6.75 7.47 1.89
N ARG A 261 -6.31 7.41 3.14
CA ARG A 261 -4.92 7.64 3.54
C ARG A 261 -4.27 6.32 3.95
N LEU A 262 -3.14 5.98 3.35
CA LEU A 262 -2.37 4.77 3.61
C LEU A 262 -1.08 5.16 4.36
N LEU A 263 -0.91 4.71 5.61
CA LEU A 263 0.29 4.96 6.42
C LEU A 263 1.39 3.94 6.04
N TYR A 264 2.28 4.32 5.13
CA TYR A 264 3.25 3.38 4.57
C TYR A 264 4.44 3.11 5.48
N ASN A 265 5.17 4.16 5.87
CA ASN A 265 6.36 4.00 6.71
C ASN A 265 6.52 5.17 7.66
N SER A 266 7.16 4.91 8.80
CA SER A 266 7.42 5.96 9.78
C SER A 266 8.72 5.70 10.53
N GLY A 267 9.35 6.77 10.99
CA GLY A 267 10.53 6.75 11.85
C GLY A 267 10.36 7.73 13.01
N TYR A 268 11.08 7.50 14.09
CA TYR A 268 11.08 8.41 15.23
C TYR A 268 12.45 8.50 15.90
N ASN A 269 12.70 9.66 16.49
CA ASN A 269 13.92 9.91 17.24
C ASN A 269 13.81 9.22 18.61
N VAL A 270 14.66 8.22 18.83
CA VAL A 270 14.66 7.40 20.06
C VAL A 270 14.97 8.24 21.31
N ALA A 271 15.76 9.31 21.17
CA ALA A 271 16.08 10.23 22.26
C ALA A 271 14.85 11.02 22.74
N MET A 272 13.83 11.17 21.90
CA MET A 272 12.59 11.91 22.19
C MET A 272 11.40 11.00 22.57
N ARG A 273 11.68 9.75 22.98
CA ARG A 273 10.66 8.74 23.32
C ARG A 273 9.64 9.18 24.39
N GLU A 274 10.03 10.10 25.28
CA GLU A 274 9.15 10.61 26.36
C GLU A 274 7.88 11.30 25.83
N TYR A 275 7.96 11.89 24.63
CA TYR A 275 6.85 12.54 23.96
C TYR A 275 5.91 11.57 23.24
N SER A 276 6.28 10.29 23.10
CA SER A 276 5.54 9.32 22.27
C SER A 276 5.31 9.82 20.82
N ALA A 277 6.30 10.54 20.26
CA ALA A 277 6.16 11.25 18.99
C ALA A 277 5.73 10.34 17.83
N GLY A 278 6.30 9.14 17.72
CA GLY A 278 5.93 8.19 16.67
C GLY A 278 4.46 7.72 16.71
N LEU A 279 3.84 7.62 17.89
CA LEU A 279 2.41 7.30 18.03
C LEU A 279 1.54 8.54 17.78
N LEU A 280 1.95 9.68 18.37
CA LEU A 280 1.20 10.92 18.25
C LEU A 280 1.19 11.46 16.82
N LEU A 281 2.28 11.31 16.07
CA LEU A 281 2.32 11.61 14.65
C LEU A 281 1.24 10.85 13.89
N LYS A 282 1.11 9.52 14.11
CA LYS A 282 0.08 8.70 13.47
C LYS A 282 -1.33 9.17 13.84
N ALA A 283 -1.57 9.46 15.12
CA ALA A 283 -2.86 10.02 15.55
C ALA A 283 -3.16 11.39 14.92
N LEU A 284 -2.14 12.23 14.74
CA LEU A 284 -2.28 13.54 14.10
C LEU A 284 -2.49 13.42 12.58
N THR A 285 -1.93 12.41 11.91
CA THR A 285 -2.22 12.17 10.48
C THR A 285 -3.62 11.58 10.26
N ILE A 286 -4.19 10.86 11.24
CA ILE A 286 -5.62 10.50 11.28
C ILE A 286 -6.47 11.76 11.38
N ARG A 287 -6.16 12.65 12.33
CA ARG A 287 -6.87 13.93 12.47
C ARG A 287 -6.84 14.73 11.16
N HIS A 288 -5.66 14.87 10.56
CA HIS A 288 -5.51 15.55 9.28
C HIS A 288 -6.33 14.86 8.17
N ALA A 289 -6.41 13.53 8.13
CA ALA A 289 -7.22 12.82 7.14
C ALA A 289 -8.72 13.13 7.30
N ILE A 290 -9.20 13.21 8.54
CA ILE A 290 -10.57 13.62 8.86
C ILE A 290 -10.82 15.08 8.44
N ASP A 291 -9.90 15.99 8.76
CA ASP A 291 -10.01 17.40 8.42
C ASP A 291 -10.05 17.63 6.89
N GLU A 292 -9.37 16.76 6.12
CA GLU A 292 -9.40 16.74 4.64
C GLU A 292 -10.62 16.00 4.05
N GLY A 293 -11.51 15.44 4.89
CA GLY A 293 -12.71 14.74 4.46
C GLY A 293 -12.46 13.35 3.86
N LEU A 294 -11.33 12.71 4.18
CA LEU A 294 -11.06 11.33 3.78
C LEU A 294 -11.99 10.36 4.54
N GLY A 295 -12.38 9.26 3.89
CA GLY A 295 -13.32 8.28 4.43
C GLY A 295 -12.67 7.06 5.09
N TYR A 296 -11.38 6.84 4.87
CA TYR A 296 -10.67 5.66 5.38
C TYR A 296 -9.21 5.96 5.68
N TYR A 297 -8.72 5.40 6.78
CA TYR A 297 -7.31 5.38 7.16
C TYR A 297 -6.83 3.94 7.23
N ASP A 298 -5.87 3.62 6.38
CA ASP A 298 -5.31 2.29 6.21
C ASP A 298 -3.92 2.26 6.87
N PHE A 299 -3.76 1.39 7.88
CA PHE A 299 -2.47 1.20 8.55
C PHE A 299 -1.56 0.21 7.84
N LEU A 300 -2.03 -0.35 6.72
CA LEU A 300 -1.36 -1.35 5.92
C LEU A 300 -1.02 -2.63 6.70
N ARG A 301 -0.24 -3.50 6.06
CA ARG A 301 0.12 -4.83 6.53
C ARG A 301 0.74 -4.83 7.94
N GLY A 302 0.41 -5.85 8.72
CA GLY A 302 0.94 -6.13 10.05
C GLY A 302 -0.05 -5.84 11.18
N ASP A 303 0.09 -6.57 12.29
CA ASP A 303 -0.80 -6.55 13.44
C ASP A 303 -0.22 -5.75 14.62
N GLU A 304 0.54 -4.69 14.37
CA GLU A 304 1.19 -3.94 15.45
C GLU A 304 0.14 -3.37 16.44
N PRO A 305 0.30 -3.58 17.76
CA PRO A 305 -0.72 -3.23 18.76
C PRO A 305 -1.22 -1.78 18.69
N TYR A 306 -0.35 -0.85 18.29
CA TYR A 306 -0.70 0.56 18.21
C TYR A 306 -1.81 0.85 17.19
N LYS A 307 -1.98 0.01 16.15
CA LYS A 307 -3.02 0.18 15.13
C LYS A 307 -4.41 0.03 15.78
N TYR A 308 -4.57 -0.98 16.62
CA TYR A 308 -5.79 -1.24 17.38
C TYR A 308 -6.01 -0.24 18.52
N ASP A 309 -4.93 0.22 19.18
CA ASP A 309 -5.01 1.33 20.14
C ASP A 309 -5.53 2.62 19.47
N LEU A 310 -5.35 2.77 18.15
CA LEU A 310 -5.88 3.85 17.33
C LEU A 310 -7.22 3.50 16.65
N GLY A 311 -7.86 2.39 17.05
CA GLY A 311 -9.22 2.03 16.63
C GLY A 311 -9.29 1.22 15.32
N ALA A 312 -8.18 0.72 14.81
CA ALA A 312 -8.20 -0.13 13.62
C ALA A 312 -8.97 -1.44 13.85
N SER A 313 -9.55 -1.96 12.77
CA SER A 313 -10.11 -3.30 12.67
C SER A 313 -9.41 -4.07 11.56
N ASP A 314 -9.30 -5.39 11.71
CA ASP A 314 -8.62 -6.23 10.73
C ASP A 314 -9.32 -6.22 9.38
N VAL A 315 -8.51 -6.12 8.34
CA VAL A 315 -8.81 -6.65 7.00
C VAL A 315 -7.84 -7.78 6.75
N LEU A 316 -8.34 -8.95 6.37
CA LEU A 316 -7.49 -10.12 6.15
C LEU A 316 -6.83 -10.09 4.77
N LEU A 317 -5.59 -10.55 4.71
CA LEU A 317 -4.85 -10.78 3.47
C LEU A 317 -4.73 -12.28 3.19
N TYR A 318 -4.78 -12.64 1.91
CA TYR A 318 -4.78 -14.02 1.43
C TYR A 318 -3.69 -14.24 0.39
N HIS A 319 -3.16 -15.45 0.44
CA HIS A 319 -2.24 -16.02 -0.52
C HIS A 319 -2.97 -17.09 -1.34
N ILE A 320 -2.97 -16.94 -2.65
CA ILE A 320 -3.49 -17.93 -3.60
C ILE A 320 -2.29 -18.54 -4.31
N ARG A 321 -2.15 -19.86 -4.20
CA ARG A 321 -1.16 -20.63 -4.95
C ARG A 321 -1.83 -21.66 -5.83
N ALA A 322 -1.44 -21.72 -7.10
CA ALA A 322 -1.91 -22.74 -8.03
C ALA A 322 -0.75 -23.48 -8.69
N GLU A 323 -0.89 -24.79 -8.82
CA GLU A 323 0.08 -25.67 -9.48
C GLU A 323 -0.64 -26.59 -10.46
N ARG A 324 0.02 -26.94 -11.56
CA ARG A 324 -0.43 -27.99 -12.49
C ARG A 324 -0.46 -29.37 -11.82
#